data_AF-A0AAE1CVC2-F1
#
_entry.id   AF-A0AAE1CVC2-F1
#
_cell.length_a   1.000
_cell.length_b   1.000
_cell.length_c   1.000
_cell.angle_alpha   90.00
_cell.angle_beta   90.00
_cell.angle_gamma   90.00
#
_symmetry.space_group_name_H-M   'P 1'
#
loop_
_entity.id
_entity.type
_entity.pdbx_description
1 polymer ?
#
loop_
_entity_poly.entity_id
_entity_poly.type
_entity_poly.pdbx_seq_one_letter_code
_entity_poly.pdbx_strand_id
1 'polypeptide(L)'
;MKVAVVEAVSQTDFYNLMDYLFTDYKLEVRPTTAGEATHVFIVLHLLSIKDLNEKSQELSTSIVIESLWHDDWLCWNESHYGNISDFLYPQSKIWLPDVIIDIRWRIKDSWAIT
;
A
#
# COMPACT_ATOMS: atom_id res chain seq x y z
N MET A 1 9.87 -15.63 6.51
CA MET A 1 9.14 -16.05 5.29
C MET A 1 8.59 -17.44 5.52
N LYS A 2 7.28 -17.59 5.78
CA LYS A 2 6.61 -18.88 5.83
C LYS A 2 5.94 -19.09 4.47
N VAL A 3 6.28 -20.18 3.80
CA VAL A 3 5.64 -20.60 2.54
C VAL A 3 4.36 -21.33 2.93
N ALA A 4 3.21 -20.85 2.46
CA ALA A 4 1.93 -21.54 2.63
C ALA A 4 1.88 -22.75 1.69
N VAL A 5 1.43 -23.88 2.24
CA VAL A 5 1.12 -25.10 1.50
C VAL A 5 -0.11 -24.80 0.65
N VAL A 6 0.05 -24.83 -0.68
CA VAL A 6 -1.06 -24.70 -1.63
C VAL A 6 -1.77 -26.06 -1.64
N GLU A 7 -2.95 -26.16 -1.01
CA GLU A 7 -3.96 -27.11 -1.49
C GLU A 7 -4.10 -26.87 -2.99
N ALA A 8 -4.05 -27.90 -3.83
CA ALA A 8 -3.89 -27.77 -5.27
C ALA A 8 -4.97 -26.87 -5.91
N VAL A 9 -4.73 -25.55 -5.93
CA VAL A 9 -5.60 -24.56 -6.54
C VAL A 9 -5.57 -24.87 -8.03
N SER A 10 -6.74 -25.20 -8.58
CA SER A 10 -6.89 -25.40 -10.02
C SER A 10 -6.50 -24.11 -10.73
N GLN A 11 -5.60 -24.20 -11.71
CA GLN A 11 -5.17 -23.06 -12.53
C GLN A 11 -6.37 -22.30 -13.12
N THR A 12 -7.44 -23.02 -13.45
CA THR A 12 -8.70 -22.46 -13.96
C THR A 12 -9.41 -21.58 -12.94
N ASP A 13 -9.43 -21.97 -11.66
CA ASP A 13 -10.12 -21.20 -10.62
C ASP A 13 -9.39 -19.87 -10.37
N PHE A 14 -8.05 -19.89 -10.39
CA PHE A 14 -7.25 -18.68 -10.31
C PHE A 14 -7.51 -17.74 -11.49
N TYR A 15 -7.56 -18.25 -12.73
CA TYR A 15 -7.85 -17.42 -13.90
C TYR A 15 -9.27 -16.84 -13.87
N ASN A 16 -10.26 -17.63 -13.47
CA ASN A 16 -11.64 -17.15 -13.31
C ASN A 16 -11.72 -16.04 -12.25
N LEU A 17 -10.98 -16.17 -11.15
CA LEU A 17 -10.90 -15.12 -10.12
C LEU A 17 -10.23 -13.85 -10.66
N MET A 18 -9.13 -13.98 -11.41
CA MET A 18 -8.47 -12.83 -12.03
C MET A 18 -9.41 -12.10 -12.99
N ASP A 19 -10.13 -12.82 -13.85
CA ASP A 19 -11.07 -12.23 -14.79
C ASP A 19 -12.21 -11.53 -14.04
N TYR A 20 -12.75 -12.15 -12.98
CA TYR A 20 -13.79 -11.56 -12.13
C TYR A 20 -13.34 -10.25 -11.47
N LEU A 21 -12.16 -10.24 -10.85
CA LEU A 21 -11.68 -9.07 -10.10
C LEU A 21 -11.23 -7.92 -11.01
N PHE A 22 -10.62 -8.22 -12.16
CA PHE A 22 -9.88 -7.20 -12.93
C PHE A 22 -10.52 -6.79 -14.25
N THR A 23 -11.63 -7.41 -14.71
CA THR A 23 -12.27 -7.01 -15.98
C THR A 23 -12.73 -5.55 -15.98
N ASP A 24 -13.35 -5.10 -14.89
CA ASP A 24 -13.91 -3.74 -14.77
C ASP A 24 -13.17 -2.85 -13.76
N TYR A 25 -12.10 -3.37 -13.15
CA TYR A 25 -11.31 -2.63 -12.18
C TYR A 25 -10.62 -1.41 -12.83
N LYS A 26 -10.74 -0.24 -12.19
CA LYS A 26 -10.12 1.01 -12.65
C LYS A 26 -9.07 1.45 -11.64
N LEU A 27 -7.80 1.34 -12.03
CA LEU A 27 -6.66 1.69 -11.18
C LEU A 27 -6.60 3.20 -10.85
N GLU A 28 -7.24 4.05 -11.65
CA GLU A 28 -7.27 5.51 -11.46
C GLU A 28 -8.33 5.94 -10.43
N VAL A 29 -9.23 5.04 -10.05
CA VAL A 29 -10.36 5.35 -9.16
C VAL A 29 -10.07 4.78 -7.79
N ARG A 30 -10.22 5.63 -6.75
CA ARG A 30 -10.11 5.19 -5.37
C ARG A 30 -11.14 4.09 -5.07
N PRO A 31 -10.73 2.91 -4.57
CA PRO A 31 -11.62 1.78 -4.36
C PRO A 31 -12.44 2.01 -3.09
N THR A 32 -13.59 2.65 -3.23
CA THR A 32 -14.57 2.82 -2.14
C THR A 32 -15.97 2.56 -2.66
N THR A 33 -16.75 1.81 -1.89
CA THR A 33 -18.13 1.44 -2.25
C THR A 33 -19.18 2.41 -1.71
N ALA A 34 -18.86 3.19 -0.67
CA ALA A 34 -19.81 4.08 0.01
C ALA A 34 -19.29 5.50 0.23
N GLY A 35 -18.19 5.88 -0.42
CA GLY A 35 -17.54 7.18 -0.22
C GLY A 35 -16.81 7.31 1.11
N GLU A 36 -16.68 6.23 1.86
CA GLU A 36 -15.94 6.16 3.11
C GLU A 36 -14.45 6.45 2.90
N ALA A 37 -13.77 6.79 4.00
CA ALA A 37 -12.34 7.04 3.96
C ALA A 37 -11.57 5.72 3.77
N THR A 38 -10.59 5.73 2.87
CA THR A 38 -9.67 4.60 2.73
C THR A 38 -8.61 4.72 3.81
N HIS A 39 -8.62 3.81 4.78
CA HIS A 39 -7.63 3.78 5.85
C HIS A 39 -6.33 3.14 5.34
N VAL A 40 -5.26 3.93 5.30
CA VAL A 40 -3.92 3.48 4.91
C VAL A 40 -3.05 3.37 6.15
N PHE A 41 -2.63 2.16 6.47
CA PHE A 41 -1.65 1.89 7.52
C PHE A 41 -0.25 1.95 6.91
N ILE A 42 0.60 2.79 7.49
CA ILE A 42 1.98 2.96 7.04
C ILE A 42 2.90 2.56 8.18
N VAL A 43 3.84 1.67 7.87
CA VAL A 43 4.93 1.28 8.77
C VAL A 43 6.24 1.73 8.15
N LEU A 44 7.04 2.46 8.94
CA LEU A 44 8.36 2.91 8.55
C LEU A 44 9.41 2.09 9.27
N HIS A 45 10.23 1.40 8.50
CA HIS A 45 11.36 0.64 9.01
C HIS A 45 12.64 1.42 8.73
N LEU A 46 13.24 2.03 9.76
CA LEU A 46 14.54 2.67 9.64
C LEU A 46 15.62 1.59 9.53
N LEU A 47 16.28 1.51 8.37
CA LEU A 47 17.36 0.57 8.13
C LEU A 47 18.70 1.11 8.62
N SER A 48 19.01 2.37 8.31
CA SER A 48 20.28 2.99 8.72
C SER A 48 20.23 4.51 8.63
N ILE A 49 20.96 5.17 9.52
CA ILE A 49 21.32 6.58 9.39
C ILE A 49 22.63 6.64 8.60
N LYS A 50 22.62 7.34 7.47
CA LYS A 50 23.76 7.42 6.55
C LYS A 50 24.69 8.58 6.89
N ASP A 51 24.12 9.76 7.13
CA ASP A 51 24.87 10.97 7.44
C ASP A 51 23.99 11.98 8.17
N LEU A 52 24.63 12.84 8.95
CA LEU A 52 24.02 13.98 9.62
C LEU A 52 24.93 15.20 9.45
N ASN A 53 24.46 16.16 8.64
CA ASN A 53 25.09 17.46 8.52
C ASN A 53 24.35 18.47 9.38
N GLU A 54 24.84 18.68 10.60
CA GLU A 54 24.22 19.59 11.57
C GLU A 54 24.23 21.05 11.08
N LYS A 55 25.22 21.46 10.29
CA LYS A 55 25.32 22.83 9.77
C LYS A 55 24.25 23.13 8.73
N SER A 56 23.97 22.17 7.84
CA SER A 56 22.90 22.29 6.84
C SER A 56 21.55 21.75 7.34
N GLN A 57 21.50 21.19 8.56
CA GLN A 57 20.32 20.52 9.12
C GLN A 57 19.81 19.37 8.23
N GLU A 58 20.74 18.65 7.62
CA GLU A 58 20.42 17.56 6.70
C GLU A 58 20.67 16.20 7.35
N LEU A 59 19.64 15.35 7.37
CA LEU A 59 19.71 13.98 7.86
C LEU A 59 19.44 13.02 6.70
N SER A 60 20.43 12.21 6.34
CA SER A 60 20.32 11.18 5.32
C SER A 60 20.05 9.82 5.96
N THR A 61 18.96 9.14 5.58
CA THR A 61 18.61 7.81 6.11
C THR A 61 18.16 6.87 5.01
N SER A 62 18.25 5.56 5.26
CA SER A 62 17.59 4.54 4.45
C SER A 62 16.41 3.99 5.23
N ILE A 63 15.22 4.11 4.64
CA ILE A 63 13.97 3.62 5.21
C ILE A 63 13.30 2.67 4.23
N VAL A 64 12.58 1.68 4.76
CA VAL A 64 11.60 0.90 4.00
C VAL A 64 10.22 1.32 4.46
N ILE A 65 9.33 1.54 3.49
CA ILE A 65 7.94 1.91 3.72
C ILE A 65 7.09 0.70 3.38
N GLU A 66 6.36 0.21 4.37
CA GLU A 66 5.31 -0.79 4.17
C GLU A 66 3.97 -0.08 4.28
N SER A 67 3.10 -0.32 3.30
CA SER A 67 1.75 0.23 3.27
C SER A 67 0.74 -0.89 3.17
N LEU A 68 -0.36 -0.76 3.92
CA LEU A 68 -1.48 -1.68 3.93
C LEU A 68 -2.76 -0.87 3.87
N TRP A 69 -3.63 -1.21 2.92
CA TRP A 69 -4.96 -0.65 2.80
C TRP A 69 -5.94 -1.77 2.41
N HIS A 70 -7.23 -1.51 2.60
CA HIS A 70 -8.29 -2.37 2.11
C HIS A 70 -8.84 -1.80 0.79
N ASP A 71 -9.02 -2.67 -0.20
CA ASP A 71 -9.63 -2.34 -1.48
C ASP A 71 -10.99 -3.04 -1.55
N ASP A 72 -12.07 -2.28 -1.43
CA ASP A 72 -13.44 -2.80 -1.41
C ASP A 72 -13.82 -3.55 -2.71
N TRP A 73 -13.13 -3.27 -3.82
CA TRP A 73 -13.44 -3.85 -5.13
C TRP A 73 -12.67 -5.15 -5.38
N LEU A 74 -11.59 -5.39 -4.64
CA LEU A 74 -10.81 -6.63 -4.69
C LEU A 74 -11.27 -7.63 -3.63
N CYS A 75 -12.58 -7.85 -3.55
CA CYS A 75 -13.21 -8.79 -2.61
C CYS A 75 -13.87 -9.95 -3.37
N TRP A 76 -13.74 -11.17 -2.85
CA TRP A 76 -14.39 -12.35 -3.41
C TRP A 76 -14.77 -13.36 -2.31
N ASN A 77 -15.61 -14.32 -2.67
CA ASN A 77 -15.92 -15.47 -1.82
C ASN A 77 -14.96 -16.61 -2.17
N GLU A 78 -14.04 -16.95 -1.27
CA GLU A 78 -13.00 -17.97 -1.46
C GLU A 78 -13.58 -19.32 -1.92
N SER A 79 -14.76 -19.69 -1.40
CA SER A 79 -15.43 -20.96 -1.73
C SER A 79 -15.84 -21.10 -3.20
N HIS A 80 -15.97 -19.99 -3.93
CA HIS A 80 -16.29 -20.01 -5.36
C HIS A 80 -15.06 -20.20 -6.25
N TYR A 81 -13.86 -20.01 -5.70
CA TYR A 81 -12.60 -19.98 -6.45
C TYR A 81 -11.54 -20.87 -5.80
N GLY A 82 -11.89 -22.14 -5.54
CA GLY A 82 -10.93 -23.12 -5.04
C GLY A 82 -10.31 -22.80 -3.68
N ASN A 83 -11.02 -22.06 -2.81
CA ASN A 83 -10.55 -21.59 -1.49
C ASN A 83 -9.29 -20.73 -1.55
N ILE A 84 -9.10 -19.96 -2.62
CA ILE A 84 -8.04 -18.96 -2.67
C ILE A 84 -8.38 -17.84 -1.67
N SER A 85 -7.61 -17.72 -0.58
CA SER A 85 -7.74 -16.62 0.39
C SER A 85 -6.90 -15.40 0.02
N ASP A 86 -5.72 -15.65 -0.57
CA ASP A 86 -4.74 -14.61 -0.89
C ASP A 86 -3.96 -14.99 -2.15
N PHE A 87 -3.53 -13.98 -2.90
CA PHE A 87 -2.60 -14.16 -4.01
C PHE A 87 -1.69 -12.94 -4.17
N LEU A 88 -0.56 -13.14 -4.82
CA LEU A 88 0.35 -12.04 -5.17
C LEU A 88 -0.03 -11.45 -6.51
N TYR A 89 -0.08 -10.13 -6.58
CA TYR A 89 -0.41 -9.40 -7.80
C TYR A 89 0.51 -8.19 -8.00
N PRO A 90 0.84 -7.81 -9.24
CA PRO A 90 1.66 -6.63 -9.49
C PRO A 90 0.99 -5.36 -8.97
N GLN A 91 1.70 -4.61 -8.12
CA GLN A 91 1.23 -3.34 -7.57
C GLN A 91 0.87 -2.32 -8.66
N SER A 92 1.54 -2.38 -9.83
CA SER A 92 1.29 -1.48 -10.97
C SER A 92 -0.08 -1.66 -11.65
N LYS A 93 -0.86 -2.67 -11.23
CA LYS A 93 -2.18 -2.98 -11.80
C LYS A 93 -3.33 -2.80 -10.81
N ILE A 94 -3.04 -2.31 -9.61
CA ILE A 94 -4.05 -1.97 -8.60
C ILE A 94 -3.95 -0.50 -8.26
N TRP A 95 -5.02 0.06 -7.71
CA TRP A 95 -4.98 1.39 -7.14
C TRP A 95 -3.98 1.43 -5.99
N LEU A 96 -3.15 2.47 -5.95
CA LEU A 96 -2.16 2.68 -4.90
C LEU A 96 -2.44 4.05 -4.26
N PRO A 97 -2.42 4.15 -2.92
CA PRO A 97 -2.53 5.45 -2.27
C PRO A 97 -1.28 6.29 -2.55
N ASP A 98 -1.49 7.57 -2.89
CA ASP A 98 -0.40 8.53 -3.01
C ASP A 98 0.15 8.89 -1.62
N VAL A 99 1.37 8.43 -1.32
CA VAL A 99 2.06 8.71 -0.07
C VAL A 99 3.27 9.60 -0.34
N ILE A 100 3.28 10.78 0.28
CA ILE A 100 4.39 11.75 0.18
C ILE A 100 4.99 11.94 1.58
N ILE A 101 6.31 11.89 1.66
CA ILE A 101 7.05 12.29 2.85
C ILE A 101 7.40 13.77 2.69
N ASP A 102 6.70 14.65 3.42
CA ASP A 102 7.08 16.06 3.54
C ASP A 102 8.07 16.24 4.70
N ILE A 103 9.32 16.55 4.36
CA ILE A 103 10.41 16.75 5.33
C ILE A 103 10.66 18.23 5.67
N ARG A 104 9.73 19.14 5.35
CA ARG A 104 9.89 20.56 5.68
C ARG A 104 9.72 20.84 7.18
N TRP A 105 10.77 21.30 7.82
CA TRP A 105 10.70 21.96 9.13
C TRP A 105 9.98 23.31 8.97
N ARG A 106 8.71 23.39 9.39
CA ARG A 106 7.99 24.67 9.45
C ARG A 106 8.44 25.42 10.69
N ILE A 107 9.49 26.24 10.57
CA ILE A 107 9.83 27.25 11.57
C ILE A 107 8.67 28.25 11.62
N LYS A 108 7.80 28.15 12.63
CA LYS A 108 6.95 29.27 13.03
C LYS A 108 7.75 30.16 13.97
N ASP A 109 8.73 30.88 13.42
CA ASP A 109 9.27 32.04 14.11
C ASP A 109 8.32 33.20 13.86
N SER A 110 7.26 33.27 14.66
CA SER A 110 6.47 34.49 14.84
C SER A 110 6.94 35.20 16.10
N TRP A 111 8.23 35.54 16.15
CA TRP A 111 8.66 36.72 16.89
C TRP A 111 8.92 37.83 15.87
N ALA A 112 7.86 38.33 15.27
CA ALA A 112 7.89 39.64 14.65
C ALA A 112 6.61 40.34 15.11
N ILE A 113 6.82 41.47 15.78
CA ILE A 113 5.82 42.40 16.33
C ILE A 113 5.34 42.04 17.75
N THR A 114 6.07 42.50 18.77
CA THR A 114 5.63 43.59 19.65
C THR A 114 6.86 44.27 20.23
#